data_AF-A0A7X5UPL5-F1
#
_entry.id   AF-A0A7X5UPL5-F1
#
_cell.length_a   1.000
_cell.length_b   1.000
_cell.length_c   1.000
_cell.angle_alpha   90.00
_cell.angle_beta   90.00
_cell.angle_gamma   90.00
#
_symmetry.space_group_name_H-M   'P 1'
#
loop_
_entity.id
_entity.type
_entity.pdbx_description
1 polymer ?
#
loop_
_entity_poly.entity_id
_entity_poly.type
_entity_poly.pdbx_seq_one_letter_code
_entity_poly.pdbx_strand_id
1 'polypeptide(L)'
;MVTATGPVRVQAEPIRHIALADGTQVRVLASYPVRPEADLFSIEAPIEFRCATCCDPCEATLVAVRDEWLVCPGCYASTERISDISPTVPAVAGSDRATAA
;
A
#
# COMPACT_ATOMS: atom_id res chain seq x y z
N MET A 1 6.09 -18.32 -9.74
CA MET A 1 5.54 -18.68 -8.41
C MET A 1 6.62 -19.48 -7.71
N VAL A 2 7.22 -18.96 -6.64
CA VAL A 2 8.30 -19.66 -5.92
C VAL A 2 7.69 -20.26 -4.67
N THR A 3 7.66 -21.58 -4.61
CA THR A 3 7.22 -22.36 -3.45
C THR A 3 8.48 -22.76 -2.68
N ALA A 4 8.70 -22.20 -1.50
CA ALA A 4 9.82 -22.58 -0.64
C ALA A 4 9.33 -23.59 0.42
N THR A 5 9.90 -24.79 0.40
CA THR A 5 9.69 -25.82 1.42
C THR A 5 11.02 -26.09 2.11
N GLY A 6 11.19 -25.58 3.33
CA GLY A 6 12.42 -25.72 4.11
C GLY A 6 12.43 -24.82 5.36
N PRO A 7 13.39 -25.02 6.27
CA PRO A 7 13.47 -24.23 7.50
C PRO A 7 13.76 -22.76 7.19
N VAL A 8 12.91 -21.88 7.72
CA VAL A 8 13.04 -20.42 7.61
C VAL A 8 13.78 -19.90 8.84
N ARG A 9 14.77 -19.02 8.64
CA ARG A 9 15.40 -18.23 9.71
C ARG A 9 15.10 -16.75 9.47
N VAL A 10 14.56 -16.09 10.48
CA VAL A 10 14.34 -14.64 10.51
C VAL A 10 15.55 -14.01 11.17
N GLN A 11 16.18 -13.04 10.51
CA GLN A 11 17.25 -12.23 11.10
C GLN A 11 16.63 -11.00 11.75
N ALA A 12 17.10 -10.62 12.94
CA ALA A 12 16.63 -9.43 13.63
C ALA A 12 17.37 -8.19 13.10
N GLU A 13 16.61 -7.23 12.58
CA GLU A 13 17.12 -5.89 12.27
C GLU A 13 17.05 -4.98 13.50
N PRO A 14 17.86 -3.90 13.55
CA PRO A 14 17.75 -2.90 14.59
C PRO A 14 16.33 -2.31 14.67
N ILE A 15 15.88 -2.04 15.89
CA ILE A 15 14.56 -1.48 16.16
C ILE A 15 14.49 -0.06 15.59
N ARG A 16 13.53 0.18 14.70
CA ARG A 16 13.22 1.49 14.12
C ARG A 16 11.86 1.98 14.60
N HIS A 17 11.65 3.30 14.64
CA HIS A 17 10.38 3.92 15.02
C HIS A 17 9.99 5.02 14.03
N ILE A 18 8.68 5.20 13.83
CA ILE A 18 8.11 6.41 13.24
C ILE A 18 7.67 7.31 14.39
N ALA A 19 8.14 8.56 14.40
CA ALA A 19 7.67 9.59 15.32
C ALA A 19 6.57 10.39 14.65
N LEU A 20 5.41 10.47 15.29
CA LEU A 20 4.27 11.29 14.87
C LEU A 20 4.38 12.70 15.46
N ALA A 21 3.65 13.65 14.86
CA ALA A 21 3.70 15.06 15.25
C ALA A 21 3.20 15.34 16.68
N ASP A 22 2.36 14.46 17.22
CA ASP A 22 1.87 14.52 18.61
C ASP A 22 2.87 13.94 19.63
N GLY A 23 4.04 13.49 19.18
CA GLY A 23 5.06 12.85 20.01
C GLY A 23 4.89 11.34 20.17
N THR A 24 3.83 10.75 19.62
CA THR A 24 3.63 9.30 19.62
C THR A 24 4.73 8.64 18.80
N GLN A 25 5.31 7.56 19.33
CA GLN A 25 6.28 6.74 18.61
C GLN A 25 5.71 5.35 18.37
N VAL A 26 5.80 4.89 17.13
CA VAL A 26 5.35 3.54 16.76
C VAL A 26 6.49 2.75 16.15
N ARG A 27 6.69 1.53 16.67
CA ARG A 27 7.75 0.64 16.22
C ARG A 27 7.49 0.17 14.79
N VAL A 28 8.52 0.24 13.96
CA VAL A 28 8.54 -0.29 12.59
C VAL A 28 8.93 -1.77 12.66
N LEU A 29 8.08 -2.63 12.12
CA LEU A 29 8.30 -4.07 11.99
C LEU A 29 9.03 -4.42 10.70
N ALA A 30 8.75 -3.70 9.61
CA ALA A 30 9.38 -3.91 8.30
C ALA A 30 9.37 -2.62 7.47
N SER A 31 10.35 -2.50 6.57
CA SER A 31 10.44 -1.42 5.59
C SER A 31 10.46 -2.00 4.18
N TYR A 32 9.69 -1.39 3.27
CA TYR A 32 9.57 -1.79 1.88
C TYR A 32 9.96 -0.59 1.01
N PRO A 33 11.26 -0.45 0.65
CA PRO A 33 11.76 0.63 -0.20
C PRO A 33 11.42 0.35 -1.66
N VAL A 34 10.12 0.34 -1.99
CA VAL A 34 9.63 -0.04 -3.32
C VAL A 34 9.66 1.16 -4.27
N ARG A 35 9.53 2.39 -3.76
CA ARG A 35 9.43 3.61 -4.57
C ARG A 35 10.47 4.65 -4.13
N PRO A 36 11.15 5.34 -5.06
CA PRO A 36 12.15 6.36 -4.71
C PRO A 36 11.57 7.54 -3.92
N GLU A 37 10.31 7.89 -4.17
CA GLU A 37 9.66 9.07 -3.60
C GLU A 37 8.73 8.73 -2.42
N ALA A 38 8.69 7.47 -1.97
CA ALA A 38 7.88 7.06 -0.83
C ALA A 38 8.35 5.71 -0.28
N ASP A 39 8.64 5.68 1.01
CA ASP A 39 8.91 4.43 1.73
C ASP A 39 7.61 3.90 2.34
N LEU A 40 7.41 2.58 2.25
CA LEU A 40 6.27 1.90 2.86
C LEU A 40 6.74 1.13 4.10
N PHE A 41 6.02 1.26 5.21
CA PHE A 41 6.37 0.66 6.49
C PHE A 41 5.22 -0.17 7.05
N SER A 42 5.55 -1.35 7.60
CA SER A 42 4.66 -2.07 8.50
C SER A 42 5.02 -1.72 9.95
N ILE A 43 4.01 -1.43 10.77
CA ILE A 43 4.16 -0.94 12.14
C ILE A 43 3.45 -1.86 13.15
N GLU A 44 3.85 -1.80 14.41
CA GLU A 44 3.41 -2.70 15.48
C GLU A 44 1.94 -2.52 15.88
N ALA A 45 1.44 -1.30 15.84
CA ALA A 45 0.09 -0.95 16.25
C ALA A 45 -0.55 -0.04 15.19
N PRO A 46 -1.89 -0.09 15.01
CA PRO A 46 -2.56 0.82 14.11
C PRO A 46 -2.36 2.26 14.60
N ILE A 47 -2.21 3.18 13.66
CA ILE A 47 -2.24 4.62 13.92
C ILE A 47 -3.40 5.25 13.20
N GLU A 48 -4.04 6.22 13.84
CA GLU A 48 -5.02 7.09 13.23
C GLU A 48 -4.32 8.34 12.68
N PHE A 49 -4.58 8.68 11.42
CA PHE A 49 -4.01 9.86 10.77
C PHE A 49 -4.91 10.35 9.64
N ARG A 50 -4.69 11.58 9.18
CA ARG A 50 -5.27 12.07 7.93
C ARG A 50 -4.28 11.84 6.80
N CYS A 51 -4.71 11.17 5.74
CA CYS A 51 -3.88 10.97 4.56
C CYS A 51 -3.55 12.32 3.92
N ALA A 52 -2.26 12.59 3.67
CA ALA A 52 -1.85 13.85 3.04
C ALA A 52 -2.29 13.99 1.56
N THR A 53 -2.73 12.90 0.92
CA THR A 53 -3.20 12.91 -0.48
C THR A 53 -4.71 13.06 -0.60
N CYS A 54 -5.49 12.18 0.04
CA CYS A 54 -6.95 12.22 -0.06
C CYS A 54 -7.64 13.00 1.07
N CYS A 55 -6.90 13.42 2.09
CA CYS A 55 -7.40 14.14 3.27
C CYS A 55 -8.36 13.35 4.19
N ASP A 56 -8.70 12.12 3.82
CA ASP A 56 -9.57 11.25 4.60
C ASP A 56 -8.88 10.75 5.88
N PRO A 57 -9.65 10.58 6.98
CA PRO A 57 -9.16 9.87 8.16
C PRO A 57 -8.90 8.40 7.83
N CYS A 58 -7.79 7.87 8.33
CA CYS A 58 -7.32 6.52 8.08
C CYS A 58 -6.79 5.91 9.37
N GLU A 59 -7.09 4.63 9.60
CA GLU A 59 -6.48 3.79 10.61
C GLU A 59 -5.76 2.63 9.90
N ALA A 60 -4.45 2.47 10.12
CA ALA A 60 -3.68 1.42 9.43
C ALA A 60 -2.43 0.97 10.20
N THR A 61 -2.04 -0.30 9.98
CA THR A 61 -0.75 -0.89 10.40
C THR A 61 0.29 -0.95 9.26
N LEU A 62 -0.09 -0.43 8.10
CA LEU A 62 0.74 -0.29 6.91
C LEU A 62 0.61 1.15 6.45
N VAL A 63 1.71 1.91 6.42
CA VAL A 63 1.69 3.34 6.13
C VAL A 63 2.84 3.72 5.22
N ALA A 64 2.58 4.61 4.28
CA ALA A 64 3.63 5.19 3.45
C ALA A 64 4.05 6.55 4.01
N VAL A 65 5.34 6.85 3.96
CA VAL A 65 5.89 8.16 4.28
C VAL A 65 6.45 8.76 2.99
N ARG A 66 5.95 9.93 2.61
CA ARG A 66 6.43 10.73 1.49
C ARG A 66 6.62 12.16 1.96
N ASP A 67 7.82 12.71 1.75
CA ASP A 67 8.16 14.08 2.18
C ASP A 67 7.80 14.36 3.65
N GLU A 68 8.04 13.38 4.53
CA GLU A 68 7.67 13.39 5.96
C GLU A 68 6.16 13.34 6.28
N TRP A 69 5.31 13.17 5.27
CA TRP A 69 3.86 13.05 5.43
C TRP A 69 3.36 11.61 5.32
N LEU A 70 2.35 11.27 6.13
CA LEU A 70 1.68 9.97 6.07
C LEU A 70 0.70 9.91 4.90
N VAL A 71 0.82 8.84 4.12
CA VAL A 71 -0.05 8.52 2.99
C VAL A 71 -0.68 7.14 3.23
N CYS A 72 -2.00 7.05 3.03
CA CYS A 72 -2.73 5.80 3.24
C CYS A 72 -2.33 4.73 2.18
N PRO A 73 -2.50 3.43 2.49
CA PRO A 73 -2.19 2.35 1.55
C PRO A 73 -2.87 2.49 0.19
N GLY A 74 -4.11 2.99 0.18
CA GLY A 74 -4.87 3.23 -1.04
C GLY A 74 -4.19 4.26 -1.94
N CYS A 75 -3.91 5.46 -1.43
CA CYS A 75 -3.22 6.51 -2.20
C CYS A 75 -1.81 6.07 -2.61
N TYR A 76 -1.08 5.38 -1.75
CA TYR A 76 0.23 4.81 -2.09
C TYR A 76 0.15 3.84 -3.28
N ALA A 77 -0.82 2.91 -3.26
CA ALA A 77 -1.04 1.96 -4.36
C ALA A 77 -1.50 2.67 -5.65
N SER A 78 -2.40 3.65 -5.54
CA SER A 78 -2.90 4.43 -6.69
C SER A 78 -1.84 5.32 -7.36
N THR A 79 -0.68 5.51 -6.73
CA THR A 79 0.40 6.34 -7.29
C THR A 79 1.19 5.60 -8.39
N GLU A 80 0.70 4.50 -8.97
CA GLU A 80 1.40 3.85 -10.09
C GLU A 80 1.62 4.81 -11.27
N ARG A 81 2.85 4.79 -11.82
CA ARG A 81 2.99 4.98 -13.27
C ARG A 81 2.16 3.87 -13.91
N ILE A 82 1.09 4.26 -14.60
CA ILE A 82 0.56 3.47 -15.72
C ILE A 82 1.69 3.42 -16.75
N SER A 83 2.55 2.44 -16.64
CA SER A 83 3.50 2.05 -17.68
C SER A 83 3.58 0.54 -17.57
N ASP A 84 2.75 -0.11 -18.40
CA ASP A 84 2.69 -1.56 -18.70
C ASP A 84 1.49 -2.37 -18.20
N ILE A 85 0.33 -1.76 -17.97
CA ILE A 85 -0.94 -2.48 -18.14
C ILE A 85 -1.91 -1.60 -18.93
N SER A 86 -2.01 -1.83 -20.23
CA SER A 86 -3.18 -1.42 -21.01
C SER A 86 -4.37 -2.26 -20.51
N PRO A 87 -5.43 -1.68 -19.94
CA PRO A 87 -6.62 -2.44 -19.59
C PRO A 87 -7.33 -2.80 -20.89
N THR A 88 -6.98 -3.94 -21.48
CA THR A 88 -7.83 -4.57 -22.49
C THR A 88 -9.03 -5.14 -21.75
N VAL A 89 -10.00 -4.28 -21.46
CA VAL A 89 -11.35 -4.72 -21.10
C VAL A 89 -11.89 -5.43 -22.35
N PRO A 90 -12.20 -6.74 -22.31
CA PRO A 90 -12.97 -7.33 -23.40
C PRO A 90 -14.33 -6.64 -23.37
N ALA A 91 -14.63 -5.90 -24.42
CA ALA A 91 -15.97 -5.37 -24.65
C ALA A 91 -16.96 -6.54 -24.53
N VAL A 92 -17.84 -6.44 -23.54
CA VAL A 92 -19.07 -7.23 -23.47
C VAL A 92 -19.82 -6.97 -24.78
N ALA A 93 -19.76 -7.93 -25.69
CA ALA A 93 -20.62 -7.94 -26.86
C ALA A 93 -22.04 -8.21 -26.37
N GLY A 94 -22.82 -7.14 -26.22
CA GLY A 94 -24.26 -7.23 -26.15
C GLY A 94 -24.76 -7.91 -27.42
N SER A 95 -25.27 -9.14 -27.29
CA SER A 95 -26.06 -9.78 -28.32
C SER A 95 -27.51 -9.41 -28.08
N ASP A 96 -27.92 -8.30 -28.69
CA ASP A 96 -29.31 -7.86 -28.70
C ASP A 96 -30.07 -8.59 -29.84
N ARG A 97 -31.05 -9.37 -29.42
CA ARG A 97 -32.40 -9.53 -30.01
C ARG A 97 -32.56 -10.17 -31.40
N ALA A 98 -33.28 -11.30 -31.42
CA ALA A 98 -34.21 -11.62 -32.51
C ALA A 98 -35.56 -12.07 -31.92
N THR A 99 -36.59 -11.34 -32.31
CA THR A 99 -38.00 -11.53 -31.98
C THR A 99 -38.63 -12.59 -32.90
N ALA A 100 -39.51 -13.42 -32.30
CA ALA A 100 -40.65 -14.19 -32.82
C ALA A 100 -40.80 -14.50 -34.32
N ALA A 101 -41.02 -15.78 -34.62
CA ALA A 101 -42.19 -16.30 -35.35
C ALA A 101 -42.45 -17.75 -34.92
#